data_AF-A0A4Q5YPZ8-F1
#
_entry.id   AF-A0A4Q5YPZ8-F1
#
_cell.length_a   1.000
_cell.length_b   1.000
_cell.length_c   1.000
_cell.angle_alpha   90.00
_cell.angle_beta   90.00
_cell.angle_gamma   90.00
#
_symmetry.space_group_name_H-M   'P 1'
#
loop_
_entity.id
_entity.type
_entity.pdbx_description
1 polymer ?
#
loop_
_entity_poly.entity_id
_entity_poly.type
_entity_poly.pdbx_seq_one_letter_code
_entity_poly.pdbx_strand_id
1 'polypeptide(L)'
;MLVNQKGARDNIILNPGSLSTAEVFLYKADDQIKTVKWQIFPEDWYRENNQNSTKKLKPIEGLFQKKQNLKATFAAPDQEGPYRLFATIYLQNGNFATCNTPFYVVSDP
;
A
#
# COMPACT_ATOMS: atom_id res chain seq x y z
N MET A 1 -2.41 -7.07 -6.11
CA MET A 1 -1.88 -5.73 -6.38
C MET A 1 -0.40 -5.85 -6.67
N LEU A 2 0.09 -5.09 -7.64
CA LEU A 2 1.50 -5.02 -7.99
C LEU A 2 2.09 -3.67 -7.56
N VAL A 3 3.36 -3.66 -7.18
CA VAL A 3 4.19 -2.47 -7.00
C VAL A 3 5.38 -2.60 -7.94
N ASN A 4 5.57 -1.65 -8.86
CA ASN A 4 6.58 -1.73 -9.92
C ASN A 4 6.54 -3.09 -10.66
N GLN A 5 5.33 -3.53 -11.01
CA GLN A 5 5.02 -4.82 -11.66
C GLN A 5 5.37 -6.09 -10.83
N LYS A 6 5.79 -5.92 -9.58
CA LYS A 6 6.10 -7.01 -8.64
C LYS A 6 4.94 -7.26 -7.68
N GLY A 7 4.64 -8.52 -7.42
CA GLY A 7 3.66 -8.97 -6.46
C GLY A 7 4.24 -9.10 -5.04
N ALA A 8 3.36 -9.37 -4.06
CA ALA A 8 3.74 -9.48 -2.65
C ALA A 8 4.79 -10.57 -2.34
N ARG A 9 4.96 -11.56 -3.23
CA ARG A 9 5.95 -12.64 -3.06
C ARG A 9 7.33 -12.31 -3.64
N ASP A 10 7.46 -11.17 -4.30
CA ASP A 10 8.68 -10.80 -5.04
C ASP A 10 9.67 -9.97 -4.21
N ASN A 11 9.51 -9.93 -2.87
CA ASN A 11 10.37 -9.22 -1.93
C ASN A 11 10.72 -7.80 -2.39
N ILE A 12 9.71 -6.93 -2.44
CA ILE A 12 9.85 -5.58 -2.98
C ILE A 12 10.72 -4.74 -2.03
N ILE A 13 11.85 -4.26 -2.54
CA ILE A 13 12.78 -3.34 -1.87
C ILE A 13 12.80 -2.02 -2.66
N LEU A 14 12.64 -0.91 -1.97
CA LEU A 14 12.63 0.44 -2.51
C LEU A 14 13.67 1.31 -1.82
N ASN A 15 14.21 2.31 -2.51
CA ASN A 15 15.08 3.32 -1.90
C ASN A 15 14.23 4.44 -1.29
N PRO A 16 14.68 5.10 -0.21
CA PRO A 16 14.03 6.26 0.37
C PRO A 16 13.64 7.31 -0.68
N GLY A 17 12.41 7.83 -0.60
CA GLY A 17 11.90 8.86 -1.51
C GLY A 17 11.71 8.42 -2.97
N SER A 18 12.09 7.20 -3.35
CA SER A 18 11.98 6.72 -4.73
C SER A 18 10.52 6.62 -5.18
N LEU A 19 10.26 7.03 -6.42
CA LEU A 19 8.93 6.94 -6.99
C LEU A 19 8.61 5.53 -7.45
N SER A 20 7.45 5.03 -7.02
CA SER A 20 6.93 3.71 -7.35
C SER A 20 5.51 3.79 -7.86
N THR A 21 5.14 2.81 -8.67
CA THR A 21 3.79 2.66 -9.23
C THR A 21 3.09 1.47 -8.60
N ALA A 22 1.80 1.61 -8.33
CA ALA A 22 0.96 0.54 -7.84
C ALA A 22 -0.24 0.32 -8.77
N GLU A 23 -0.60 -0.95 -8.97
CA GLU A 23 -1.73 -1.33 -9.83
C GLU A 23 -2.55 -2.48 -9.20
N VAL A 24 -3.87 -2.27 -9.17
CA VAL A 24 -4.85 -3.28 -8.78
C VAL A 24 -5.46 -3.90 -10.04
N PHE A 25 -5.43 -5.23 -10.11
CA PHE A 25 -6.11 -5.99 -11.14
C PHE A 25 -7.40 -6.56 -10.56
N LEU A 26 -8.52 -6.28 -11.22
CA LEU A 26 -9.81 -6.89 -10.92
C LEU A 26 -10.12 -7.90 -12.02
N TYR A 27 -10.69 -9.06 -11.64
CA TYR A 27 -11.03 -10.12 -12.59
C TYR A 27 -12.03 -9.65 -13.65
N LYS A 28 -12.93 -8.74 -13.28
CA LYS A 28 -13.77 -7.99 -14.23
C LYS A 28 -13.59 -6.51 -13.95
N ALA A 29 -13.42 -5.73 -15.03
CA ALA A 29 -13.52 -4.28 -14.94
C ALA A 29 -14.92 -3.95 -14.43
N ASP A 30 -14.97 -3.22 -13.32
CA ASP A 30 -16.24 -2.84 -12.71
C ASP A 30 -16.49 -1.37 -13.01
N ASP A 31 -17.43 -1.11 -13.93
CA ASP A 31 -17.93 0.24 -14.22
C ASP A 31 -18.58 0.89 -12.99
N GLN A 32 -18.83 0.10 -11.93
CA GLN A 32 -19.37 0.55 -10.66
C GLN A 32 -18.30 0.98 -9.64
N ILE A 33 -17.01 1.06 -9.99
CA ILE A 33 -16.04 1.61 -9.03
C ILE A 33 -16.36 3.09 -8.76
N LYS A 34 -16.72 3.38 -7.51
CA LYS A 34 -16.99 4.74 -7.03
C LYS A 34 -15.69 5.44 -6.67
N THR A 35 -14.82 4.80 -5.90
CA THR A 35 -13.53 5.36 -5.49
C THR A 35 -12.57 4.29 -5.02
N VAL A 36 -11.27 4.56 -5.13
CA VAL A 36 -10.21 3.72 -4.56
C VAL A 36 -9.46 4.53 -3.52
N LYS A 37 -9.46 4.02 -2.29
CA LYS A 37 -8.71 4.58 -1.18
C LYS A 37 -7.36 3.89 -1.07
N TRP A 38 -6.31 4.66 -1.35
CA TRP A 38 -4.92 4.23 -1.23
C TRP A 38 -4.31 4.72 0.08
N GLN A 39 -3.65 3.82 0.82
CA GLN A 39 -3.03 4.12 2.12
C GLN A 39 -1.72 3.35 2.27
N ILE A 40 -0.72 3.97 2.89
CA ILE A 40 0.54 3.32 3.28
C ILE A 40 0.66 3.37 4.79
N PHE A 41 1.07 2.26 5.40
CA PHE A 41 1.34 2.16 6.84
C PHE A 41 2.73 1.58 7.06
N PRO A 42 3.42 1.96 8.16
CA PRO A 42 4.49 1.14 8.72
C PRO A 42 3.93 -0.24 9.07
N GLU A 43 4.72 -1.30 8.90
CA GLU A 43 4.29 -2.64 9.35
C GLU A 43 4.23 -2.69 10.88
N ASP A 44 3.15 -3.26 11.43
CA ASP A 44 3.02 -3.49 12.87
C ASP A 44 3.51 -4.90 13.22
N TRP A 45 4.81 -4.99 13.48
CA TRP A 45 5.48 -6.25 13.83
C TRP A 45 5.82 -6.32 15.32
N TYR A 46 5.63 -5.23 16.08
CA TYR A 46 5.99 -5.18 17.49
C TYR A 46 4.99 -5.96 18.33
N ARG A 47 5.50 -6.98 19.02
CA ARG A 47 4.75 -7.76 20.01
C ARG A 47 5.36 -7.55 21.38
N GLU A 48 4.54 -7.12 22.32
CA GLU A 48 4.93 -7.02 23.73
C GLU A 48 4.26 -8.18 24.48
N ASN A 49 5.05 -8.97 25.24
CA ASN A 49 4.55 -10.14 25.97
C ASN A 49 3.77 -11.14 25.09
N ASN A 50 4.21 -11.35 23.83
CA ASN A 50 3.52 -12.17 22.81
C ASN A 50 2.12 -11.67 22.42
N GLN A 51 1.71 -10.47 22.83
CA GLN A 51 0.46 -9.85 22.41
C GLN A 51 0.74 -8.88 21.26
N ASN A 52 -0.16 -8.85 20.28
CA ASN A 52 -0.11 -7.85 19.23
C ASN A 52 -0.39 -6.48 19.84
N SER A 53 0.28 -5.46 19.32
CA SER A 53 -0.03 -4.06 19.63
C SER A 53 -1.53 -3.80 19.45
N THR A 54 -2.15 -3.16 20.44
CA THR A 54 -3.53 -2.66 20.36
C THR A 54 -3.58 -1.22 19.82
N LYS A 55 -2.40 -0.61 19.60
CA LYS A 55 -2.29 0.76 19.11
C LYS A 55 -2.69 0.80 17.65
N LYS A 56 -3.73 1.56 17.36
CA LYS A 56 -4.18 1.79 15.99
C LYS A 56 -3.07 2.49 15.17
N LEU A 57 -2.60 1.82 14.12
CA LEU A 57 -1.71 2.43 13.14
C LEU A 57 -2.39 3.59 12.42
N LYS A 58 -1.60 4.63 12.15
CA LYS A 58 -2.02 5.77 11.33
C LYS A 58 -1.38 5.65 9.95
N PRO A 59 -2.12 5.96 8.87
CA PRO A 59 -1.52 6.00 7.55
C PRO A 59 -0.48 7.13 7.47
N ILE A 60 0.53 6.94 6.63
CA ILE A 60 1.50 7.99 6.31
C ILE A 60 0.88 8.86 5.22
N GLU A 61 0.64 10.12 5.56
CA GLU A 61 0.07 11.10 4.64
C GLU A 61 1.14 11.70 3.71
N GLY A 62 0.72 12.27 2.58
CA GLY A 62 1.61 13.01 1.68
C GLY A 62 2.47 12.16 0.71
N LEU A 63 2.47 10.83 0.83
CA LEU A 63 3.29 9.96 -0.04
C LEU A 63 2.75 9.81 -1.48
N PHE A 64 1.45 9.95 -1.69
CA PHE A 64 0.83 9.73 -3.01
C PHE A 64 0.85 10.99 -3.86
N GLN A 65 1.56 10.95 -4.98
CA GLN A 65 1.60 12.05 -5.95
C GLN A 65 0.44 12.00 -6.94
N LYS A 66 -0.02 10.80 -7.29
CA LYS A 66 -1.10 10.62 -8.28
C LYS A 66 -1.95 9.41 -7.92
N LYS A 67 -3.27 9.55 -8.01
CA LYS A 67 -4.25 8.48 -7.81
C LYS A 67 -5.20 8.48 -9.00
N GLN A 68 -5.23 7.39 -9.76
CA GLN A 68 -6.10 7.19 -10.92
C GLN A 68 -6.80 5.85 -10.78
N ASN A 69 -7.87 5.83 -9.98
CA ASN A 69 -8.68 4.64 -9.73
C ASN A 69 -7.80 3.45 -9.29
N LEU A 70 -7.66 2.42 -10.13
CA LEU A 70 -6.88 1.21 -9.88
C LEU A 70 -5.35 1.39 -9.99
N LYS A 71 -4.87 2.60 -10.29
CA LYS A 71 -3.44 2.95 -10.33
C LYS A 71 -3.11 4.07 -9.36
N ALA A 72 -1.92 4.00 -8.77
CA ALA A 72 -1.35 5.08 -7.97
C ALA A 72 0.15 5.22 -8.19
N THR A 73 0.66 6.45 -8.02
CA THR A 73 2.09 6.75 -7.94
C THR A 73 2.37 7.32 -6.55
N PHE A 74 3.37 6.76 -5.88
CA PHE A 74 3.75 7.16 -4.52
C PHE A 74 5.27 7.22 -4.37
N ALA A 75 5.74 8.09 -3.48
CA ALA A 75 7.10 8.07 -2.99
C ALA A 75 7.20 7.05 -1.84
N ALA A 76 8.26 6.23 -1.86
CA ALA A 76 8.60 5.40 -0.71
C ALA A 76 8.88 6.32 0.52
N PRO A 77 8.49 5.91 1.74
CA PRO A 77 8.86 6.62 2.96
C PRO A 77 10.37 6.90 3.03
N ASP A 78 10.76 8.02 3.62
CA ASP A 78 12.18 8.38 3.76
C ASP A 78 12.90 7.57 4.85
N GLN A 79 12.12 7.05 5.81
CA GLN A 79 12.66 6.21 6.87
C GLN A 79 12.80 4.77 6.39
N GLU A 80 13.94 4.17 6.69
CA GLU A 80 14.18 2.75 6.49
C GLU A 80 13.21 1.90 7.32
N GLY A 81 12.71 0.82 6.72
CA GLY A 81 11.87 -0.14 7.42
C GLY A 81 10.81 -0.84 6.57
N PRO A 82 10.02 -1.72 7.20
CA PRO A 82 8.93 -2.43 6.55
C PRO A 82 7.66 -1.59 6.48
N TYR A 83 6.99 -1.64 5.33
CA TYR A 83 5.75 -0.93 5.06
C TYR A 83 4.77 -1.80 4.29
N ARG A 84 3.50 -1.40 4.33
CA ARG A 84 2.43 -2.04 3.57
C ARG A 84 1.56 -1.02 2.86
N LEU A 85 1.45 -1.20 1.55
CA LEU A 85 0.52 -0.47 0.72
C LEU A 85 -0.84 -1.17 0.75
N PHE A 86 -1.91 -0.41 0.94
CA PHE A 86 -3.29 -0.88 0.90
C PHE A 86 -4.06 -0.14 -0.19
N ALA A 87 -4.97 -0.88 -0.85
CA ALA A 87 -6.00 -0.35 -1.71
C ALA A 87 -7.37 -0.90 -1.27
N THR A 88 -8.30 0.01 -0.96
CA THR A 88 -9.71 -0.30 -0.73
C THR A 88 -10.54 0.24 -1.88
N ILE A 89 -11.18 -0.64 -2.62
CA ILE A 89 -12.01 -0.32 -3.78
C ILE A 89 -13.45 -0.28 -3.31
N TYR A 90 -14.10 0.87 -3.39
CA TYR A 90 -15.50 1.06 -3.05
C TYR A 90 -16.35 1.09 -4.31
N LEU A 91 -17.39 0.27 -4.34
CA LEU A 91 -18.35 0.21 -5.44
C LEU A 91 -19.55 1.13 -5.18
N GLN A 92 -20.29 1.49 -6.22
CA GLN A 92 -21.48 2.35 -6.14
C GLN A 92 -22.60 1.73 -5.29
N ASN A 93 -22.72 0.41 -5.30
CA ASN A 93 -23.71 -0.34 -4.52
C ASN A 93 -23.38 -0.48 -3.02
N GLY A 94 -22.27 0.12 -2.57
CA GLY A 94 -21.83 0.09 -1.16
C GLY A 94 -20.89 -1.06 -0.80
N ASN A 95 -20.68 -2.04 -1.69
CA ASN A 95 -19.70 -3.10 -1.48
C ASN A 95 -18.27 -2.56 -1.59
N PHE A 96 -17.33 -3.26 -0.96
CA PHE A 96 -15.91 -2.94 -1.10
C PHE A 96 -15.03 -4.19 -1.16
N ALA A 97 -13.91 -4.06 -1.85
CA ALA A 97 -12.84 -5.05 -1.89
C ALA A 97 -11.55 -4.43 -1.35
N THR A 98 -10.67 -5.27 -0.81
CA THR A 98 -9.35 -4.80 -0.33
C THR A 98 -8.24 -5.68 -0.86
N CYS A 99 -7.08 -5.08 -1.03
CA CYS A 99 -5.84 -5.81 -1.22
C CYS A 99 -4.67 -4.99 -0.65
N ASN A 100 -3.55 -5.67 -0.42
CA ASN A 100 -2.36 -5.03 0.09
C ASN A 100 -1.10 -5.73 -0.44
N THR A 101 0.02 -5.01 -0.44
CA THR A 101 1.33 -5.50 -0.86
C THR A 101 2.38 -4.97 0.12
N PRO A 102 3.16 -5.84 0.79
CA PRO A 102 4.27 -5.41 1.63
C PRO A 102 5.46 -4.98 0.76
N PHE A 103 6.26 -4.06 1.29
CA PHE A 103 7.56 -3.67 0.74
C PHE A 103 8.49 -3.23 1.87
N TYR A 104 9.79 -3.19 1.60
CA TYR A 104 10.79 -2.69 2.52
C TYR A 104 11.48 -1.48 1.91
N VAL A 105 11.75 -0.44 2.71
CA VAL A 105 12.61 0.68 2.33
C VAL A 105 13.98 0.44 2.94
N VAL A 106 15.04 0.50 2.14
CA VAL A 106 16.43 0.36 2.62
C VAL A 106 17.25 1.56 2.17
N SER A 107 17.97 2.19 3.10
CA SER A 107 18.88 3.28 2.76
C SER A 107 20.15 2.71 2.13
N ASP A 108 20.73 3.41 1.15
CA ASP A 108 22.08 3.07 0.71
C ASP A 108 23.06 3.27 1.90
N PRO A 109 24.01 2.33 2.13
CA PRO A 109 24.95 2.37 3.24
C PRO A 109 26.01 3.48 3.14
#